data_AF-A0AAU7DP79-F1
#
_entry.id   AF-A0AAU7DP79-F1
#
_cell.length_a   1.000
_cell.length_b   1.000
_cell.length_c   1.000
_cell.angle_alpha   90.00
_cell.angle_beta   90.00
_cell.angle_gamma   90.00
#
_symmetry.space_group_name_H-M   'P 1'
#
loop_
_entity.id
_entity.type
_entity.pdbx_description
1 polymer ?
#
loop_
_entity_poly.entity_id
_entity_poly.type
_entity_poly.pdbx_seq_one_letter_code
_entity_poly.pdbx_strand_id
1 'polypeptide(L)'
;MLKALSVTAAATLLAASLSFADQAPSKVVIPVDRTASTDAKQMYTSYCAPCHGTDGKGHGPVAASLKSQPTDLTVIQKNNQGKFPDAHVAAILQFGAEVPAHGTATMPIWGPILGSMNRANVQDKQLRISNLTRYLQSIQVK
;
A
#
# COMPACT_ATOMS: atom_id res chain seq x y z
N MET A 1 57.35 -43.53 43.32
CA MET A 1 57.59 -42.74 42.11
C MET A 1 56.24 -42.25 41.58
N LEU A 2 56.09 -40.94 41.44
CA LEU A 2 54.88 -40.22 41.03
C LEU A 2 54.46 -40.58 39.59
N LYS A 3 53.15 -40.75 39.35
CA LYS A 3 52.44 -40.10 38.23
C LYS A 3 50.92 -40.25 38.38
N ALA A 4 50.28 -39.12 38.61
CA ALA A 4 48.86 -38.90 38.42
C ALA A 4 48.53 -38.87 36.92
N LEU A 5 47.33 -39.32 36.54
CA LEU A 5 46.63 -38.75 35.40
C LEU A 5 45.12 -38.91 35.59
N SER A 6 44.46 -37.76 35.70
CA SER A 6 43.04 -37.60 35.93
C SER A 6 42.22 -37.79 34.66
N VAL A 7 41.09 -38.50 34.81
CA VAL A 7 39.73 -38.25 34.29
C VAL A 7 39.59 -37.58 32.91
N THR A 8 38.83 -38.23 32.01
CA THR A 8 37.79 -37.54 31.21
C THR A 8 36.73 -38.54 30.73
N ALA A 9 35.51 -38.39 31.22
CA ALA A 9 34.31 -39.04 30.67
C ALA A 9 33.74 -38.13 29.57
N ALA A 10 33.59 -38.64 28.36
CA ALA A 10 32.96 -37.92 27.25
C ALA A 10 31.52 -38.42 27.09
N ALA A 11 30.55 -37.65 27.58
CA ALA A 11 29.13 -37.85 27.29
C ALA A 11 28.76 -37.03 26.05
N THR A 12 28.59 -37.69 24.91
CA THR A 12 28.09 -37.08 23.67
C THR A 12 26.57 -37.03 23.68
N LEU A 13 26.00 -35.86 23.94
CA LEU A 13 24.62 -35.50 23.64
C LEU A 13 24.64 -34.58 22.42
N LEU A 14 24.08 -35.01 21.29
CA LEU A 14 23.78 -34.11 20.17
C LEU A 14 22.28 -34.19 19.86
N ALA A 15 21.56 -33.16 20.28
CA ALA A 15 20.13 -32.99 20.09
C ALA A 15 19.81 -32.69 18.62
N ALA A 16 18.79 -33.34 18.07
CA ALA A 16 18.22 -33.02 16.76
C ALA A 16 17.44 -31.70 16.85
N SER A 17 17.94 -30.65 16.20
CA SER A 17 17.21 -29.39 16.02
C SER A 17 16.22 -29.52 14.86
N LEU A 18 14.92 -29.57 15.18
CA LEU A 18 13.86 -29.31 14.21
C LEU A 18 13.86 -27.81 13.88
N SER A 19 14.37 -27.45 12.71
CA SER A 19 14.24 -26.10 12.17
C SER A 19 12.77 -25.84 11.79
N PHE A 20 12.07 -25.04 12.57
CA PHE A 20 10.87 -24.36 12.09
C PHE A 20 11.32 -23.26 11.12
N ALA A 21 11.11 -23.47 9.82
CA ALA A 21 11.26 -22.42 8.83
C ALA A 21 10.12 -21.41 9.03
N ASP A 22 10.44 -20.27 9.64
CA ASP A 22 9.53 -19.15 9.84
C ASP A 22 9.24 -18.50 8.47
N GLN A 23 8.13 -18.87 7.84
CA GLN A 23 7.69 -18.25 6.58
C GLN A 23 7.04 -16.91 6.89
N ALA A 24 7.85 -15.84 6.95
CA ALA A 24 7.34 -14.48 7.00
C ALA A 24 6.47 -14.18 5.76
N PRO A 25 5.31 -13.51 5.92
CA PRO A 25 4.45 -13.20 4.79
C PRO A 25 5.18 -12.31 3.78
N SER A 26 5.12 -12.70 2.50
CA SER A 26 5.76 -11.97 1.40
C SER A 26 5.19 -10.55 1.31
N LYS A 27 6.04 -9.55 1.56
CA LYS A 27 5.69 -8.13 1.38
C LYS A 27 5.53 -7.87 -0.12
N VAL A 28 4.30 -7.65 -0.58
CA VAL A 28 4.04 -7.25 -1.97
C VAL A 28 4.66 -5.88 -2.19
N VAL A 29 5.75 -5.82 -2.97
CA VAL A 29 6.39 -4.57 -3.38
C VAL A 29 5.93 -4.26 -4.80
N ILE A 30 5.10 -3.22 -4.94
CA ILE A 30 4.71 -2.70 -6.26
C ILE A 30 5.66 -1.54 -6.59
N PRO A 31 6.55 -1.68 -7.59
CA PRO A 31 7.38 -0.56 -8.02
C PRO A 31 6.46 0.52 -8.59
N VAL A 32 6.47 1.69 -7.96
CA VAL A 32 5.75 2.88 -8.42
C VAL A 32 6.75 3.83 -9.06
N ASP A 33 6.86 3.73 -10.39
CA ASP A 33 7.69 4.64 -11.17
C ASP A 33 7.19 6.09 -11.02
N ARG A 34 8.11 7.05 -11.10
CA ARG A 34 7.76 8.47 -11.04
C ARG A 34 7.00 8.87 -12.31
N THR A 35 5.70 9.09 -12.18
CA THR A 35 4.87 9.66 -13.25
C THR A 35 4.97 11.19 -13.29
N ALA A 36 4.57 11.79 -14.42
CA ALA A 36 4.34 13.23 -14.50
C ALA A 36 3.16 13.64 -13.61
N SER A 37 3.25 14.79 -12.94
CA SER A 37 2.15 15.32 -12.11
C SER A 37 0.96 15.80 -12.93
N THR A 38 1.14 16.03 -14.23
CA THR A 38 0.11 16.44 -15.19
C THR A 38 -0.62 15.27 -15.85
N ASP A 39 -0.12 14.04 -15.74
CA ASP A 39 -0.76 12.85 -16.32
C ASP A 39 -1.51 12.04 -15.24
N ALA A 40 -2.75 12.45 -15.00
CA ALA A 40 -3.59 11.82 -13.98
C ALA A 40 -3.95 10.36 -14.30
N LYS A 41 -4.10 10.03 -15.60
CA LYS A 41 -4.43 8.67 -16.04
C LYS A 41 -3.25 7.74 -15.82
N GLN A 42 -2.03 8.19 -16.12
CA GLN A 42 -0.81 7.43 -15.83
C GLN A 42 -0.60 7.27 -14.32
N MET A 43 -0.81 8.33 -13.53
CA MET A 43 -0.79 8.24 -12.06
C MET A 43 -1.76 7.17 -11.55
N TYR A 44 -3.01 7.24 -12.00
CA TYR A 44 -4.02 6.27 -11.61
C TYR A 44 -3.63 4.84 -11.97
N THR A 45 -3.19 4.63 -13.21
CA THR A 45 -2.78 3.31 -13.72
C THR A 45 -1.60 2.75 -12.92
N SER A 46 -0.66 3.60 -12.54
CA SER A 46 0.57 3.18 -11.83
C SER A 46 0.32 2.94 -10.34
N TYR A 47 -0.55 3.74 -9.72
CA TYR A 47 -0.65 3.82 -8.26
C TYR A 47 -1.95 3.23 -7.70
N CYS A 48 -3.07 3.44 -8.40
CA CYS A 48 -4.41 3.10 -7.92
C CYS A 48 -4.92 1.79 -8.52
N ALA A 49 -4.68 1.58 -9.82
CA ALA A 49 -5.18 0.43 -10.57
C ALA A 49 -4.68 -0.94 -10.08
N PRO A 50 -3.49 -1.10 -9.45
CA PRO A 50 -3.12 -2.40 -8.90
C PRO A 50 -4.14 -2.94 -7.90
N CYS A 51 -4.80 -2.07 -7.13
CA CYS A 51 -5.85 -2.44 -6.19
C CYS A 51 -7.25 -2.21 -6.78
N HIS A 52 -7.49 -1.05 -7.40
CA HIS A 52 -8.83 -0.66 -7.84
C HIS A 52 -9.18 -1.12 -9.26
N GLY A 53 -8.25 -1.70 -10.01
CA GLY A 53 -8.43 -2.04 -11.42
C GLY A 53 -8.24 -0.83 -12.34
N THR A 54 -7.96 -1.08 -13.62
CA THR A 54 -7.86 -0.01 -14.62
C THR A 54 -9.21 0.65 -14.92
N ASP A 55 -10.30 -0.04 -14.62
CA ASP A 55 -11.68 0.44 -14.73
C ASP A 55 -12.21 1.06 -13.41
N GLY A 56 -11.42 1.01 -12.34
CA GLY A 56 -11.74 1.55 -11.03
C GLY A 56 -12.79 0.81 -10.21
N LYS A 57 -13.18 -0.39 -10.62
CA LYS A 57 -14.27 -1.13 -9.96
C LYS A 57 -13.86 -1.93 -8.71
N GLY A 58 -12.61 -1.84 -8.29
CA GLY A 58 -12.12 -2.58 -7.11
C GLY A 58 -11.55 -3.97 -7.43
N HIS A 59 -11.40 -4.33 -8.71
CA HIS A 59 -10.97 -5.65 -9.16
C HIS A 59 -9.53 -5.64 -9.71
N GLY A 60 -8.65 -4.87 -9.08
CA GLY A 60 -7.24 -4.83 -9.47
C GLY A 60 -6.54 -6.18 -9.28
N PRO A 61 -5.40 -6.41 -9.95
CA PRO A 61 -4.68 -7.69 -9.92
C PRO A 61 -4.31 -8.18 -8.52
N VAL A 62 -4.15 -7.27 -7.54
CA VAL A 62 -3.85 -7.66 -6.15
C VAL A 62 -5.09 -7.70 -5.25
N ALA A 63 -6.27 -7.32 -5.74
CA ALA A 63 -7.47 -7.16 -4.91
C ALA A 63 -7.85 -8.43 -4.15
N ALA A 64 -7.73 -9.60 -4.78
CA ALA A 64 -8.04 -10.90 -4.15
C ALA A 64 -7.08 -11.29 -3.01
N SER A 65 -5.90 -10.66 -2.93
CA SER A 65 -4.91 -10.90 -1.86
C SER A 65 -5.08 -9.94 -0.68
N LEU A 66 -6.00 -8.96 -0.76
CA LEU A 66 -6.23 -7.98 0.29
C LEU A 66 -7.27 -8.49 1.29
N LYS A 67 -7.08 -8.17 2.58
CA LYS A 67 -8.04 -8.51 3.64
C LYS A 67 -9.40 -7.83 3.47
N SER A 68 -9.41 -6.65 2.86
CA SER A 68 -10.61 -5.90 2.52
C SER A 68 -10.61 -5.65 1.03
N GLN A 69 -11.77 -5.87 0.40
CA GLN A 69 -11.96 -5.55 -1.00
C GLN A 69 -11.79 -4.03 -1.21
N PRO A 70 -11.02 -3.59 -2.21
CA PRO A 70 -10.97 -2.18 -2.60
C PRO A 70 -12.33 -1.69 -3.07
N THR A 71 -12.71 -0.49 -2.67
CA THR A 71 -13.97 0.16 -3.08
C THR A 71 -14.02 0.37 -4.60
N ASP A 72 -15.21 0.22 -5.18
CA ASP A 72 -15.51 0.71 -6.53
C ASP A 72 -15.47 2.25 -6.54
N LEU A 73 -14.43 2.80 -7.15
CA LEU A 73 -14.19 4.23 -7.25
C LEU A 73 -15.11 4.91 -8.26
N THR A 74 -15.83 4.16 -9.12
CA THR A 74 -16.71 4.74 -10.16
C THR A 74 -18.07 5.17 -9.62
N VAL A 75 -18.40 4.78 -8.38
CA VAL A 75 -19.71 5.04 -7.76
C VAL A 75 -19.64 6.03 -6.59
N ILE A 76 -18.51 6.70 -6.37
CA ILE A 76 -18.33 7.70 -5.30
C ILE A 76 -19.41 8.79 -5.38
N GLN A 77 -19.64 9.35 -6.57
CA GLN A 77 -20.66 10.38 -6.80
C GLN A 77 -22.06 9.86 -6.53
N LYS A 78 -22.39 8.67 -7.04
CA LYS A 78 -23.69 8.02 -6.81
C LYS A 78 -23.93 7.80 -5.31
N ASN A 79 -22.92 7.32 -4.59
CA ASN A 79 -22.99 7.07 -3.15
C ASN A 79 -23.03 8.36 -2.32
N ASN A 80 -22.63 9.50 -2.90
CA ASN A 80 -22.71 10.82 -2.30
C ASN A 80 -23.81 11.68 -2.93
N GLN A 81 -25.02 11.11 -3.03
CA GLN A 81 -26.25 11.83 -3.44
C GLN A 81 -26.12 12.53 -4.81
N GLY A 82 -25.37 11.91 -5.73
CA GLY A 82 -25.14 12.44 -7.08
C GLY A 82 -24.12 13.57 -7.16
N LYS A 83 -23.44 13.93 -6.06
CA LYS A 83 -22.41 14.96 -6.03
C LYS A 83 -21.05 14.34 -5.77
N PHE A 84 -20.05 14.64 -6.59
CA PHE A 84 -18.69 14.17 -6.31
C PHE A 84 -18.07 14.98 -5.15
N PRO A 85 -17.64 14.34 -4.05
CA PRO A 85 -17.13 15.03 -2.87
C PRO A 85 -15.63 15.34 -3.01
N ASP A 86 -15.28 16.28 -3.90
CA ASP A 86 -13.91 16.63 -4.27
C ASP A 86 -12.97 16.84 -3.06
N ALA A 87 -13.41 17.67 -2.10
CA ALA A 87 -12.63 17.98 -0.89
C ALA A 87 -12.36 16.74 -0.02
N HIS A 88 -13.34 15.83 0.09
CA HIS A 88 -13.19 14.60 0.86
C HIS A 88 -12.22 13.63 0.17
N VAL A 89 -12.32 13.47 -1.14
CA VAL A 89 -11.39 12.64 -1.92
C VAL A 89 -9.97 13.19 -1.84
N ALA A 90 -9.80 14.50 -2.00
CA ALA A 90 -8.50 15.15 -1.83
C ALA A 90 -7.94 14.94 -0.41
N ALA A 91 -8.79 15.01 0.62
CA ALA A 91 -8.39 14.74 2.01
C ALA A 91 -7.94 13.29 2.20
N ILE A 92 -8.65 12.30 1.63
CA ILE A 92 -8.23 10.89 1.67
C ILE A 92 -6.88 10.69 0.97
N LEU A 93 -6.67 11.28 -0.21
CA LEU A 93 -5.37 11.20 -0.89
C LEU A 93 -4.25 11.86 -0.08
N GLN A 94 -4.56 12.98 0.57
CA GLN A 94 -3.57 13.74 1.33
C GLN A 94 -3.22 13.09 2.68
N PHE A 95 -4.22 12.60 3.41
CA PHE A 95 -4.12 12.24 4.83
C PHE A 95 -4.43 10.76 5.11
N GLY A 96 -4.95 10.03 4.14
CA GLY A 96 -5.48 8.68 4.32
C GLY A 96 -6.97 8.70 4.69
N ALA A 97 -7.62 7.54 4.58
CA ALA A 97 -8.96 7.33 5.10
C ALA A 97 -8.92 7.22 6.63
N GLU A 98 -9.99 7.64 7.31
CA GLU A 98 -10.14 7.44 8.74
C GLU A 98 -10.00 5.94 9.07
N VAL A 99 -8.94 5.61 9.80
CA VAL A 99 -8.75 4.28 10.37
C VAL A 99 -9.26 4.29 11.81
N PRO A 100 -9.86 3.19 12.30
CA PRO A 100 -10.04 3.00 13.74
C PRO A 100 -8.73 3.29 14.46
N ALA A 101 -8.79 3.89 15.66
CA ALA A 101 -7.65 4.46 16.39
C ALA A 101 -6.42 3.52 16.59
N HIS A 102 -6.58 2.24 16.28
CA HIS A 102 -5.55 1.21 16.29
C HIS A 102 -5.81 0.24 15.12
N GLY A 103 -4.95 0.29 14.11
CA GLY A 103 -5.02 -0.54 12.90
C GLY A 103 -4.11 -0.01 11.78
N THR A 104 -3.75 -0.86 10.82
CA THR A 104 -3.04 -0.42 9.62
C THR A 104 -4.04 0.10 8.58
N ALA A 105 -3.74 1.22 7.93
CA ALA A 105 -4.55 1.70 6.81
C ALA A 105 -4.60 0.64 5.70
N THR A 106 -5.82 0.28 5.26
CA THR A 106 -6.05 -0.68 4.18
C THR A 106 -5.62 -0.12 2.81
N MET A 107 -5.61 1.21 2.69
CA MET A 107 -5.10 1.94 1.52
C MET A 107 -3.83 2.73 1.93
N PRO A 108 -2.82 2.88 1.04
CA PRO A 108 -1.67 3.72 1.34
C PRO A 108 -2.05 5.16 1.66
N ILE A 109 -1.33 5.79 2.58
CA ILE A 109 -1.40 7.23 2.80
C ILE A 109 -0.62 7.91 1.68
N TRP A 110 -1.32 8.43 0.68
CA TRP A 110 -0.70 8.91 -0.57
C TRP A 110 0.06 10.23 -0.44
N GLY A 111 -0.34 11.13 0.47
CA GLY A 111 0.25 12.46 0.60
C GLY A 111 1.78 12.49 0.71
N PRO A 112 2.40 11.68 1.60
CA PRO A 112 3.87 11.55 1.68
C PRO A 112 4.48 10.91 0.43
N ILE A 113 3.83 9.89 -0.14
CA ILE A 113 4.31 9.15 -1.32
C ILE A 113 4.38 10.10 -2.52
N LEU A 114 3.28 10.77 -2.84
CA LEU A 114 3.16 11.72 -3.94
C LEU A 114 4.10 12.92 -3.76
N GLY A 115 4.25 13.42 -2.52
CA GLY A 115 5.19 14.51 -2.23
C GLY A 115 6.66 14.12 -2.36
N SER A 116 7.00 12.85 -2.16
CA SER A 116 8.38 12.37 -2.27
C SER A 116 8.86 12.19 -3.72
N MET A 117 7.94 12.12 -4.68
CA MET A 117 8.24 11.93 -6.12
C MET A 117 8.99 13.12 -6.73
N ASN A 118 8.74 14.34 -6.23
CA ASN A 118 9.48 15.54 -6.61
C ASN A 118 9.67 16.47 -5.41
N ARG A 119 10.70 16.21 -4.60
CA ARG A 119 11.00 17.01 -3.39
C ARG A 119 11.44 18.44 -3.70
N ALA A 120 11.89 18.73 -4.92
CA ALA A 120 12.35 20.05 -5.32
C ALA A 120 11.18 21.03 -5.57
N ASN A 121 9.97 20.53 -5.82
CA ASN A 121 8.80 21.34 -6.12
C ASN A 121 7.65 20.98 -5.15
N VAL A 122 7.44 21.81 -4.13
CA VAL A 122 6.40 21.60 -3.12
C VAL A 122 4.98 21.72 -3.71
N GLN A 123 4.80 22.41 -4.83
CA GLN A 123 3.52 22.51 -5.54
C GLN A 123 3.19 21.21 -6.30
N ASP A 124 4.19 20.39 -6.63
CA ASP A 124 4.01 19.13 -7.39
C ASP A 124 3.06 18.18 -6.65
N LYS A 125 3.19 18.09 -5.32
CA LYS A 125 2.28 17.31 -4.48
C LYS A 125 0.82 17.72 -4.66
N GLN A 126 0.55 19.03 -4.57
CA GLN A 126 -0.81 19.56 -4.69
C GLN A 126 -1.37 19.37 -6.09
N LEU A 127 -0.52 19.52 -7.11
CA LEU A 127 -0.90 19.26 -8.50
C LEU A 127 -1.28 17.79 -8.71
N ARG A 128 -0.49 16.84 -8.20
CA ARG A 128 -0.80 15.40 -8.26
C ARG A 128 -2.14 15.07 -7.61
N ILE A 129 -2.37 15.57 -6.40
CA ILE A 129 -3.61 15.33 -5.66
C ILE A 129 -4.79 15.92 -6.44
N SER A 130 -4.71 17.18 -6.86
CA SER A 130 -5.78 17.83 -7.61
C SER A 130 -6.10 17.12 -8.93
N ASN A 131 -5.08 16.67 -9.67
CA ASN A 131 -5.26 15.98 -10.93
C ASN A 131 -5.81 14.56 -10.74
N LEU A 132 -5.38 13.83 -9.71
CA LEU A 132 -5.96 12.53 -9.35
C LEU A 132 -7.42 12.68 -8.92
N THR A 133 -7.75 13.66 -8.08
CA THR A 133 -9.14 13.93 -7.67
C THR A 133 -10.03 14.22 -8.89
N ARG A 134 -9.57 15.08 -9.81
CA ARG A 134 -10.29 15.35 -11.07
C ARG A 134 -10.43 14.12 -11.95
N TYR A 135 -9.42 13.27 -12.02
CA TYR A 135 -9.51 12.01 -12.76
C TYR A 135 -10.55 11.07 -12.14
N LEU A 136 -10.56 10.94 -10.81
CA LEU A 136 -11.58 10.16 -10.10
C LEU A 136 -12.98 10.71 -10.36
N GLN A 137 -13.16 12.04 -10.38
CA GLN A 137 -14.43 12.65 -10.79
C GLN A 137 -14.82 12.29 -12.23
N SER A 138 -13.87 12.23 -13.16
CA SER A 138 -14.14 11.97 -14.58
C SER A 138 -14.59 10.54 -14.88
N ILE A 139 -14.26 9.57 -14.01
CA ILE A 139 -14.62 8.16 -14.18
C ILE A 139 -15.92 7.76 -13.46
N GLN A 140 -16.63 8.73 -12.88
CA GLN A 140 -17.90 8.44 -12.22
C GLN A 140 -18.96 7.99 -13.22
N VAL A 141 -19.72 6.96 -12.86
CA VAL A 141 -20.94 6.60 -13.60
C VAL A 141 -21.96 7.73 -13.41
N LYS A 142 -22.62 8.11 -14.52
CA LYS A 142 -23.64 9.16 -14.54
C LYS A 142 -24.98 8.67 -14.02
#